data_AF-A0A9P7VE29-F1
#
_entry.id   AF-A0A9P7VE29-F1
#
_cell.length_a   1.000
_cell.length_b   1.000
_cell.length_c   1.000
_cell.angle_alpha   90.00
_cell.angle_beta   90.00
_cell.angle_gamma   90.00
#
_symmetry.space_group_name_H-M   'P 1'
#
loop_
_entity.id
_entity.type
_entity.pdbx_description
1 polymer ?
#
loop_
_entity_poly.entity_id
_entity_poly.type
_entity_poly.pdbx_seq_one_letter_code
_entity_poly.pdbx_strand_id
1 'polypeptide(L)'
;MIPISFLWVWFAGALLAQHTVYVRKDLTTIEDLSQGRFKRFKALEAYNKGESKLNPVQAWFLKRQKRPPNWSSGQRFVSIAHEDFRLVVEFTVFDNAYSLGWKRNLINLIFNENSHHKENEETQFYSNSKYLMALFMYFIPLVDLPLLASWRLHDSFVKAPDESDAKFYSRIRPKFNSTFNEYLRGRVERKECYIPQYLGLGIRLAKPESDNQPQFSLSLLTADAISI
;
A
#
# COMPACT_ATOMS: atom_id res chain seq x y z
N MET A 1 -10.74 -29.15 -29.24
CA MET A 1 -11.52 -28.27 -28.33
C MET A 1 -10.99 -28.46 -26.93
N ILE A 2 -10.52 -27.39 -26.26
CA ILE A 2 -10.19 -27.46 -24.84
C ILE A 2 -11.51 -27.33 -24.08
N PRO A 3 -11.87 -28.26 -23.18
CA PRO A 3 -13.09 -28.14 -22.40
C PRO A 3 -13.01 -26.89 -21.52
N ILE A 4 -14.12 -26.16 -21.40
CA ILE A 4 -14.22 -24.93 -20.59
C ILE A 4 -13.69 -25.15 -19.17
N SER A 5 -13.89 -26.34 -18.61
CA SER A 5 -13.39 -26.75 -17.30
C SER A 5 -11.85 -26.67 -17.19
N PHE A 6 -11.11 -27.02 -18.24
CA PHE A 6 -9.64 -26.94 -18.23
C PHE A 6 -9.15 -25.48 -18.25
N LEU A 7 -9.84 -24.60 -18.97
CA LEU A 7 -9.54 -23.17 -18.95
C LEU A 7 -9.74 -22.59 -17.55
N TRP A 8 -10.83 -22.95 -16.87
CA TRP A 8 -11.08 -22.53 -15.49
C TRP A 8 -10.01 -22.99 -14.51
N VAL A 9 -9.62 -24.27 -14.58
CA VAL A 9 -8.55 -24.81 -13.73
C VAL A 9 -7.25 -24.06 -13.97
N TRP A 10 -6.94 -23.72 -15.22
CA TRP A 10 -5.74 -22.97 -15.55
C TRP A 10 -5.76 -21.53 -15.01
N PHE A 11 -6.86 -20.80 -15.17
CA PHE A 11 -7.02 -19.45 -14.61
C PHE A 11 -6.96 -19.46 -13.08
N ALA A 12 -7.66 -20.39 -12.44
CA ALA A 12 -7.63 -20.56 -10.99
C ALA A 12 -6.22 -20.91 -10.49
N GLY A 13 -5.51 -21.79 -11.20
CA GLY A 13 -4.13 -22.16 -10.89
C GLY A 13 -3.15 -21.00 -11.01
N ALA A 14 -3.29 -20.17 -12.05
CA ALA A 14 -2.46 -18.97 -12.22
C ALA A 14 -2.70 -17.95 -11.09
N LEU A 15 -3.96 -17.74 -10.71
CA LEU A 15 -4.33 -16.86 -9.60
C LEU A 15 -3.81 -17.39 -8.26
N LEU A 16 -3.96 -18.69 -8.01
CA LEU A 16 -3.42 -19.36 -6.82
C LEU A 16 -1.90 -19.15 -6.71
N ALA A 17 -1.16 -19.40 -7.79
CA ALA A 17 0.29 -19.23 -7.85
C ALA A 17 0.70 -17.78 -7.55
N GLN A 18 -0.01 -16.80 -8.10
CA GLN A 18 0.23 -15.39 -7.81
C GLN A 18 0.01 -15.06 -6.33
N HIS A 19 -1.09 -15.55 -5.74
CA HIS A 19 -1.35 -15.38 -4.31
C HIS A 19 -0.32 -16.12 -3.43
N THR A 20 0.20 -17.27 -3.86
CA THR A 20 1.27 -17.97 -3.12
C THR A 20 2.50 -17.07 -3.04
N VAL A 21 2.85 -16.39 -4.13
CA VAL A 21 3.97 -15.45 -4.17
C VAL A 21 3.73 -14.27 -3.21
N TYR A 22 2.51 -13.73 -3.17
CA TYR A 22 2.13 -12.65 -2.24
C TYR A 22 2.26 -13.07 -0.78
N VAL A 23 1.73 -14.24 -0.41
CA VAL A 23 1.84 -14.79 0.94
C VAL A 23 3.30 -15.02 1.32
N ARG A 24 4.10 -15.59 0.41
CA ARG A 24 5.52 -15.87 0.65
C ARG A 24 6.37 -14.60 0.80
N LYS A 25 6.09 -13.57 0.00
CA LYS A 25 6.82 -12.29 0.04
C LYS A 25 6.26 -11.31 1.06
N ASP A 26 5.19 -11.69 1.76
CA ASP A 26 4.47 -10.83 2.70
C ASP A 26 4.04 -9.50 2.06
N LEU A 27 3.55 -9.57 0.81
CA LEU A 27 3.09 -8.44 0.03
C LEU A 27 1.59 -8.49 -0.16
N THR A 28 0.94 -7.33 -0.15
CA THR A 28 -0.46 -7.22 -0.58
C THR A 28 -0.58 -6.99 -2.08
N THR A 29 -1.75 -7.31 -2.64
CA THR A 29 -2.07 -7.03 -4.05
C THR A 29 -1.95 -5.55 -4.36
N ILE A 30 -2.33 -4.68 -3.41
CA ILE A 30 -2.27 -3.22 -3.55
C ILE A 30 -0.82 -2.74 -3.61
N GLU A 31 0.07 -3.32 -2.81
CA GLU A 31 1.50 -3.00 -2.82
C GLU A 31 2.18 -3.45 -4.10
N ASP A 32 1.95 -4.69 -4.56
CA ASP A 32 2.51 -5.17 -5.83
C ASP A 32 2.04 -4.30 -7.00
N LEU A 33 0.75 -3.92 -7.01
CA LEU A 33 0.21 -2.99 -8.00
C LEU A 33 0.89 -1.61 -7.93
N SER A 34 1.12 -1.09 -6.72
CA SER A 34 1.80 0.20 -6.50
C SER A 34 3.25 0.16 -6.97
N GLN A 35 3.98 -0.91 -6.63
CA GLN A 35 5.34 -1.16 -7.09
C GLN A 35 5.42 -1.30 -8.61
N GLY A 36 4.48 -2.04 -9.20
CA GLY A 36 4.37 -2.20 -10.65
C GLY A 36 4.12 -0.87 -11.37
N ARG A 37 3.23 -0.02 -10.84
CA ARG A 37 2.99 1.34 -11.36
C ARG A 37 4.25 2.18 -11.29
N PHE A 38 4.95 2.16 -10.16
CA PHE A 38 6.18 2.91 -9.98
C PHE A 38 7.31 2.44 -10.93
N LYS A 39 7.50 1.13 -11.12
CA LYS A 39 8.47 0.59 -12.09
C LYS A 39 8.17 1.04 -13.52
N ARG A 40 6.91 1.00 -13.93
CA ARG A 40 6.47 1.46 -15.26
C ARG A 40 6.71 2.96 -15.42
N PHE A 41 6.42 3.73 -14.38
CA PHE A 41 6.67 5.17 -14.37
C PHE A 41 8.17 5.47 -14.54
N LYS A 42 9.04 4.89 -13.71
CA LYS A 42 10.50 5.08 -13.83
C LYS A 42 11.05 4.64 -15.19
N ALA A 43 10.55 3.53 -15.73
CA ALA A 43 10.96 3.06 -17.05
C ALA A 43 10.57 4.04 -18.17
N LEU A 44 9.38 4.63 -18.09
CA LEU A 44 8.94 5.66 -19.03
C LEU A 44 9.75 6.94 -18.89
N GLU A 45 10.05 7.36 -17.65
CA GLU A 45 10.87 8.53 -17.37
C GLU A 45 12.28 8.38 -17.95
N ALA A 46 12.94 7.24 -17.68
CA ALA A 46 14.26 6.94 -18.21
C ALA A 46 14.27 6.86 -19.75
N TYR A 47 13.20 6.35 -20.37
CA TYR A 47 13.06 6.35 -21.83
C TYR A 47 12.92 7.77 -22.40
N ASN A 48 12.09 8.61 -21.78
CA ASN A 48 11.89 10.00 -22.20
C ASN A 48 13.16 10.85 -22.04
N LYS A 49 13.99 10.54 -21.03
CA LYS A 49 15.31 11.14 -20.83
C LYS A 49 16.41 10.57 -21.74
N GLY A 50 16.11 9.53 -22.53
CA GLY A 50 17.08 8.86 -23.39
C GLY A 50 18.09 7.97 -22.66
N GLU A 51 17.90 7.74 -21.36
CA GLU A 51 18.80 6.99 -20.48
C GLU A 51 18.61 5.47 -20.59
N SER A 52 17.45 4.99 -21.08
CA SER A 52 17.17 3.57 -21.20
C SER A 52 16.75 3.14 -22.62
N LYS A 53 17.35 2.04 -23.08
CA LYS A 53 16.89 1.32 -24.28
C LYS A 53 15.82 0.31 -23.86
N LEU A 54 14.57 0.76 -23.80
CA LEU A 54 13.44 -0.17 -23.67
C LEU A 54 13.40 -1.12 -24.87
N ASN A 55 13.09 -2.39 -24.62
CA ASN A 55 12.83 -3.33 -25.71
C ASN A 55 11.67 -2.81 -26.59
N PRO A 56 11.69 -3.03 -27.91
CA PRO A 56 10.71 -2.47 -28.83
C PRO A 56 9.27 -2.84 -28.46
N VAL A 57 9.05 -4.06 -27.94
CA VAL A 57 7.76 -4.52 -27.43
C VAL A 57 7.31 -3.71 -26.21
N GLN A 58 8.21 -3.44 -25.26
CA GLN A 58 7.90 -2.67 -24.05
C GLN A 58 7.61 -1.20 -24.38
N ALA A 59 8.43 -0.59 -25.24
CA ALA A 59 8.20 0.76 -25.72
C ALA A 59 6.86 0.89 -26.43
N TRP A 60 6.47 -0.11 -27.23
CA TRP A 60 5.16 -0.15 -27.89
C TRP A 60 4.00 -0.24 -26.89
N PHE A 61 4.08 -1.13 -25.89
CA PHE A 61 3.06 -1.24 -24.85
C PHE A 61 2.91 0.04 -24.02
N LEU A 62 4.03 0.69 -23.68
CA LEU A 62 4.04 1.94 -22.92
C LEU A 62 3.45 3.10 -23.73
N LYS A 63 3.81 3.24 -25.02
CA LYS A 63 3.25 4.26 -25.92
C LYS A 63 1.75 4.09 -26.19
N ARG A 64 1.24 2.85 -26.14
CA ARG A 64 -0.17 2.54 -26.37
C ARG A 64 -1.07 2.88 -25.18
N GLN A 65 -0.50 3.13 -23.99
CA GLN A 65 -1.28 3.58 -22.85
C GLN A 65 -1.78 5.01 -23.11
N LYS A 66 -3.07 5.14 -23.44
CA LYS A 66 -3.74 6.44 -23.72
C LYS A 66 -3.69 7.42 -22.54
N ARG A 67 -3.44 6.91 -21.33
CA ARG A 67 -3.23 7.72 -20.13
C ARG A 67 -1.81 7.45 -19.66
N PRO A 68 -1.03 8.48 -19.32
CA PRO A 68 0.22 8.26 -18.60
C PRO A 68 -0.12 7.41 -17.36
N PRO A 69 0.72 6.43 -16.97
CA PRO A 69 0.50 5.69 -15.74
C PRO A 69 0.29 6.73 -14.63
N ASN A 70 -0.81 6.61 -13.87
CA ASN A 70 -1.14 7.56 -12.80
C ASN A 70 0.14 7.90 -12.04
N TRP A 71 0.52 9.19 -12.06
CA TRP A 71 1.75 9.72 -11.48
C TRP A 71 1.78 9.39 -9.98
N SER A 72 2.27 8.20 -9.64
CA SER A 72 2.74 7.91 -8.29
C SER A 72 4.24 7.93 -8.39
N SER A 73 4.89 8.95 -7.84
CA SER A 73 6.35 9.00 -7.69
C SER A 73 6.91 7.83 -6.89
N GLY A 74 6.04 6.94 -6.37
CA GLY A 74 6.40 5.84 -5.49
C GLY A 74 6.85 6.32 -4.12
N GLN A 75 6.94 7.63 -3.91
CA GLN A 75 7.24 8.26 -2.64
C GLN A 75 5.97 8.31 -1.81
N ARG A 76 6.11 7.94 -0.56
CA ARG A 76 5.10 7.98 0.48
C ARG A 76 5.69 8.73 1.65
N PHE A 77 4.83 9.35 2.43
CA PHE A 77 5.22 10.14 3.58
C PHE A 77 4.55 9.58 4.82
N VAL A 78 5.32 9.47 5.90
CA VAL A 78 4.81 9.09 7.21
C VAL A 78 5.07 10.22 8.18
N SER A 79 4.03 10.61 8.92
CA SER A 79 4.17 11.55 10.02
C SER A 79 4.47 10.80 11.31
N ILE A 80 5.55 11.19 11.97
CA ILE A 80 6.05 10.61 13.22
C ILE A 80 5.98 11.70 14.30
N ALA A 81 5.43 11.37 15.46
CA ALA A 81 5.51 12.24 16.62
C ALA A 81 6.92 12.18 17.21
N HIS A 82 7.57 13.33 17.39
CA HIS A 82 8.89 13.45 17.98
C HIS A 82 8.88 14.62 18.97
N GLU A 83 8.91 14.29 20.26
CA GLU A 83 8.78 15.27 21.36
C GLU A 83 7.53 16.14 21.16
N ASP A 84 7.70 17.46 21.03
CA ASP A 84 6.62 18.44 20.92
C ASP A 84 6.15 18.71 19.48
N PHE A 85 6.82 18.14 18.47
CA PHE A 85 6.49 18.38 17.07
C PHE A 85 6.30 17.09 16.27
N ARG A 86 5.80 17.24 15.05
CA ARG A 86 5.68 16.12 14.10
C ARG A 86 6.75 16.23 13.05
N LEU A 87 7.42 15.13 12.79
CA LEU A 87 8.34 14.97 11.68
C LEU A 87 7.66 14.21 10.56
N VAL A 88 8.04 14.51 9.33
CA VAL A 88 7.61 13.78 8.14
C VAL A 88 8.83 13.10 7.55
N VAL A 89 8.78 11.78 7.45
CA VAL A 89 9.82 10.98 6.81
C VAL A 89 9.29 10.51 5.46
N GLU A 90 10.10 10.75 4.43
CA GLU A 90 9.86 10.23 3.09
C GLU A 90 10.42 8.81 2.99
N PHE A 91 9.61 7.91 2.42
CA PHE A 91 9.97 6.54 2.11
C PHE A 91 9.37 6.12 0.75
N THR A 92 9.80 4.99 0.22
CA THR A 92 9.36 4.47 -1.08
C THR A 92 8.44 3.27 -0.93
N VAL A 93 7.65 2.97 -1.98
CA VAL A 93 6.82 1.75 -2.08
C VAL A 93 7.61 0.44 -1.95
N PHE A 94 8.95 0.48 -2.00
CA PHE A 94 9.81 -0.69 -1.85
C PHE A 94 10.31 -0.91 -0.43
N ASP A 95 10.19 0.08 0.46
CA ASP A 95 10.74 -0.01 1.82
C ASP A 95 9.89 -0.90 2.76
N ASN A 96 8.95 -1.64 2.20
CA ASN A 96 8.06 -2.61 2.85
C ASN A 96 7.63 -2.20 4.27
N ALA A 97 6.78 -1.17 4.34
CA ALA A 97 6.38 -0.57 5.62
C ALA A 97 5.59 -1.54 6.53
N TYR A 98 4.91 -2.51 5.92
CA TYR A 98 4.04 -3.45 6.60
C TYR A 98 4.60 -4.87 6.42
N SER A 99 4.56 -5.67 7.48
CA SER A 99 4.92 -7.09 7.42
C SER A 99 4.14 -7.81 8.51
N LEU A 100 3.27 -8.73 8.10
CA LEU A 100 2.45 -9.54 9.00
C LEU A 100 3.10 -10.91 9.26
N GLY A 101 4.03 -11.32 8.39
CA GLY A 101 4.58 -12.66 8.32
C GLY A 101 3.63 -13.62 7.60
N TRP A 102 4.20 -14.65 6.96
CA TRP A 102 3.49 -15.53 6.01
C TRP A 102 2.15 -16.08 6.54
N LYS A 103 2.10 -16.53 7.79
CA LYS A 103 0.92 -17.13 8.43
C LYS A 103 -0.22 -16.12 8.59
N ARG A 104 0.10 -14.94 9.11
CA ARG A 104 -0.88 -13.88 9.32
C ARG A 104 -1.27 -13.25 7.98
N ASN A 105 -0.35 -13.18 7.02
CA ASN A 105 -0.65 -12.71 5.68
C ASN A 105 -1.62 -13.65 4.94
N LEU A 106 -1.52 -14.97 5.13
CA LEU A 106 -2.51 -15.90 4.57
C LEU A 106 -3.92 -15.66 5.16
N ILE A 107 -4.01 -15.47 6.49
CA ILE A 107 -5.27 -15.10 7.14
C ILE A 107 -5.78 -13.77 6.58
N ASN A 108 -4.89 -12.78 6.43
CA ASN A 108 -5.21 -11.45 5.93
C ASN A 108 -5.75 -11.48 4.49
N LEU A 109 -5.14 -12.32 3.65
CA LEU A 109 -5.55 -12.51 2.26
C LEU A 109 -6.97 -13.06 2.16
N ILE A 110 -7.32 -14.05 2.98
CA ILE A 110 -8.60 -14.75 2.91
C ILE A 110 -9.72 -14.00 3.64
N PHE A 111 -9.47 -13.53 4.86
CA PHE A 111 -10.52 -12.99 5.73
C PHE A 111 -10.57 -11.47 5.78
N ASN A 112 -9.52 -10.78 5.36
CA ASN A 112 -9.35 -9.35 5.63
C ASN A 112 -9.11 -8.52 4.36
N GLU A 113 -9.60 -9.03 3.23
CA GLU A 113 -9.53 -8.37 1.91
C GLU A 113 -8.11 -7.94 1.51
N ASN A 114 -7.09 -8.59 2.07
CA ASN A 114 -5.68 -8.28 1.83
C ASN A 114 -5.31 -6.82 2.17
N SER A 115 -5.90 -6.26 3.24
CA SER A 115 -5.66 -4.88 3.69
C SER A 115 -4.89 -4.82 5.01
N HIS A 116 -3.86 -3.97 5.09
CA HIS A 116 -3.08 -3.75 6.33
C HIS A 116 -3.79 -2.84 7.35
N HIS A 117 -4.95 -2.30 7.02
CA HIS A 117 -5.61 -1.26 7.82
C HIS A 117 -6.42 -1.79 9.02
N LYS A 118 -6.65 -3.10 9.09
CA LYS A 118 -7.50 -3.73 10.11
C LYS A 118 -6.70 -4.54 11.16
N GLU A 119 -5.38 -4.41 11.19
CA GLU A 119 -4.51 -5.18 12.11
C GLU A 119 -4.76 -4.87 13.60
N ASN A 120 -5.41 -3.74 13.92
CA ASN A 120 -5.69 -3.35 15.31
C ASN A 120 -6.78 -4.19 16.00
N GLU A 121 -7.44 -5.09 15.27
CA GLU A 121 -8.37 -6.05 15.86
C GLU A 121 -7.60 -7.27 16.39
N GLU A 122 -7.31 -7.21 17.68
CA GLU A 122 -7.06 -8.31 18.63
C GLU A 122 -6.27 -9.53 18.13
N THR A 123 -5.24 -9.91 18.90
CA THR A 123 -4.49 -11.19 18.78
C THR A 123 -5.39 -12.44 18.61
N GLN A 124 -6.67 -12.35 18.97
CA GLN A 124 -7.69 -13.38 18.76
C GLN A 124 -8.04 -13.63 17.29
N PHE A 125 -7.99 -12.61 16.42
CA PHE A 125 -8.28 -12.77 14.99
C PHE A 125 -7.20 -13.61 14.27
N TYR A 126 -5.95 -13.47 14.69
CA TYR A 126 -4.81 -14.19 14.14
C TYR A 126 -4.48 -15.49 14.91
N SER A 127 -5.49 -16.36 15.06
CA SER A 127 -5.37 -17.63 15.79
C SER A 127 -4.94 -18.81 14.90
N ASN A 128 -4.52 -19.92 15.52
CA ASN A 128 -4.19 -21.17 14.81
C ASN A 128 -5.41 -21.76 14.08
N SER A 129 -6.60 -21.65 14.65
CA SER A 129 -7.83 -22.16 14.03
C SER A 129 -8.19 -21.36 12.78
N LYS A 130 -8.08 -20.02 12.84
CA LYS A 130 -8.26 -19.14 11.67
C LYS A 130 -7.22 -19.41 10.60
N TYR A 131 -5.97 -19.66 10.98
CA TYR A 131 -4.94 -20.07 10.03
C TYR A 131 -5.28 -21.37 9.29
N LEU A 132 -5.74 -22.40 10.03
CA LEU A 132 -6.14 -23.68 9.43
C LEU A 132 -7.35 -23.49 8.49
N MET A 133 -8.32 -22.67 8.89
CA MET A 133 -9.48 -22.32 8.06
C MET A 133 -9.05 -21.54 6.81
N ALA A 134 -8.07 -20.62 6.92
CA ALA A 134 -7.50 -19.92 5.78
C ALA A 134 -6.83 -20.89 4.79
N LEU A 135 -6.07 -21.87 5.28
CA LEU A 135 -5.48 -22.91 4.42
C LEU A 135 -6.56 -23.70 3.68
N PHE A 136 -7.61 -24.12 4.39
CA PHE A 136 -8.72 -24.86 3.79
C PHE A 136 -9.40 -24.06 2.67
N MET A 137 -9.74 -22.80 2.94
CA MET A 137 -10.34 -21.89 1.96
C MET A 137 -9.40 -21.57 0.80
N TYR A 138 -8.09 -21.52 1.06
CA TYR A 138 -7.09 -21.24 0.05
C TYR A 138 -6.96 -22.36 -0.99
N PHE A 139 -7.06 -23.63 -0.57
CA PHE A 139 -6.93 -24.78 -1.48
C PHE A 139 -8.24 -25.19 -2.14
N ILE A 140 -9.39 -24.84 -1.57
CA ILE A 140 -10.68 -25.23 -2.10
C ILE A 140 -11.38 -24.00 -2.70
N PRO A 141 -11.32 -23.82 -4.03
CA PRO A 141 -11.89 -22.65 -4.67
C PRO A 141 -13.40 -22.59 -4.44
N LEU A 142 -13.93 -21.37 -4.29
CA LEU A 142 -15.36 -21.06 -4.17
C LEU A 142 -16.06 -21.50 -2.87
N VAL A 143 -15.34 -22.09 -1.90
CA VAL A 143 -15.88 -22.37 -0.55
C VAL A 143 -16.15 -21.09 0.23
N ASP A 144 -15.41 -20.05 -0.10
CA ASP A 144 -15.53 -18.71 0.44
C ASP A 144 -16.83 -18.01 0.01
N LEU A 145 -17.36 -18.28 -1.19
CA LEU A 145 -18.58 -17.63 -1.70
C LEU A 145 -19.81 -17.72 -0.78
N PRO A 146 -20.25 -18.90 -0.31
CA PRO A 146 -21.40 -18.99 0.60
C PRO A 146 -21.12 -18.34 1.97
N LEU A 147 -19.87 -18.38 2.44
CA LEU A 147 -19.46 -17.80 3.72
C LEU A 147 -19.39 -16.28 3.66
N LEU A 148 -18.78 -15.73 2.60
CA LEU A 148 -18.71 -14.29 2.29
C LEU A 148 -20.11 -13.70 2.09
N ALA A 149 -21.02 -14.43 1.43
CA ALA A 149 -22.41 -14.00 1.31
C ALA A 149 -23.07 -13.85 2.68
N SER A 150 -22.85 -14.81 3.60
CA SER A 150 -23.37 -14.72 4.97
C SER A 150 -22.75 -13.58 5.79
N TRP A 151 -21.45 -13.32 5.62
CA TRP A 151 -20.74 -12.29 6.39
C TRP A 151 -21.04 -10.88 5.90
N ARG A 152 -21.12 -10.66 4.59
CA ARG A 152 -21.49 -9.35 4.01
C ARG A 152 -22.93 -8.96 4.34
N LEU A 153 -23.84 -9.94 4.43
CA LEU A 153 -25.19 -9.72 4.92
C LEU A 153 -25.22 -9.32 6.39
N HIS A 154 -24.20 -9.67 7.19
CA HIS A 154 -24.14 -9.28 8.61
C HIS A 154 -23.50 -7.90 8.80
N ASP A 155 -22.43 -7.58 8.06
CA ASP A 155 -21.73 -6.29 8.13
C ASP A 155 -22.54 -5.11 7.58
N SER A 156 -23.47 -5.35 6.64
CA SER A 156 -24.36 -4.32 6.12
C SER A 156 -25.43 -3.83 7.11
N PHE A 157 -25.57 -4.49 8.28
CA PHE A 157 -26.37 -4.02 9.42
C PHE A 157 -25.53 -3.31 10.49
N VAL A 158 -24.21 -3.19 10.31
CA VAL A 158 -23.34 -2.41 11.18
C VAL A 158 -23.51 -0.93 10.81
N LYS A 159 -24.44 -0.30 11.54
CA LYS A 159 -24.76 1.13 11.65
C LYS A 159 -23.87 2.09 10.85
N ALA A 160 -24.53 2.96 10.07
CA ALA A 160 -23.96 4.20 9.57
C ALA A 160 -23.18 4.93 10.69
N PRO A 161 -22.04 5.58 10.39
CA PRO A 161 -21.14 6.09 11.40
C PRO A 161 -21.83 7.20 12.22
N ASP A 162 -22.20 6.88 13.45
CA ASP A 162 -22.58 7.85 14.46
C ASP A 162 -21.30 8.47 15.05
N GLU A 163 -21.21 9.80 14.94
CA GLU A 163 -20.49 10.86 15.69
C GLU A 163 -19.26 10.53 16.58
N SER A 164 -18.55 9.45 16.33
CA SER A 164 -17.27 9.10 16.97
C SER A 164 -16.17 8.80 15.94
N ASP A 165 -16.19 9.53 14.83
CA ASP A 165 -15.25 9.42 13.71
C ASP A 165 -13.78 9.40 14.15
N ALA A 166 -13.42 10.13 15.20
CA ALA A 166 -12.08 10.09 15.77
C ALA A 166 -11.66 8.68 16.22
N LYS A 167 -12.57 7.89 16.82
CA LYS A 167 -12.32 6.49 17.19
C LYS A 167 -12.25 5.59 15.97
N PHE A 168 -13.09 5.79 14.96
CA PHE A 168 -13.03 5.05 13.70
C PHE A 168 -11.67 5.23 13.01
N TYR A 169 -11.21 6.48 12.83
CA TYR A 169 -9.89 6.76 12.25
C TYR A 169 -8.73 6.30 13.15
N SER A 170 -8.90 6.28 14.47
CA SER A 170 -7.88 5.72 15.39
C SER A 170 -7.72 4.20 15.28
N ARG A 171 -8.79 3.47 14.90
CA ARG A 171 -8.74 2.02 14.64
C ARG A 171 -8.02 1.68 13.34
N ILE A 172 -7.99 2.59 12.37
CA ILE A 172 -7.32 2.42 11.06
C ILE A 172 -5.87 2.94 11.12
N ARG A 173 -5.15 2.63 12.20
CA ARG A 173 -3.70 2.90 12.27
C ARG A 173 -2.94 1.62 11.94
N PRO A 174 -2.49 1.43 10.69
CA PRO A 174 -1.74 0.24 10.35
C PRO A 174 -0.43 0.22 11.16
N LYS A 175 -0.08 -0.94 11.71
CA LYS A 175 1.13 -1.08 12.51
C LYS A 175 2.32 -1.28 11.57
N PHE A 176 3.31 -0.40 11.67
CA PHE A 176 4.56 -0.61 10.94
C PHE A 176 5.34 -1.78 11.53
N ASN A 177 6.02 -2.54 10.66
CA ASN A 177 6.89 -3.60 11.13
C ASN A 177 8.13 -3.03 11.86
N SER A 178 8.80 -3.86 12.67
CA SER A 178 9.95 -3.44 13.48
C SER A 178 11.09 -2.89 12.62
N THR A 179 11.42 -3.56 11.52
CA THR A 179 12.48 -3.16 10.59
C THR A 179 12.24 -1.78 10.00
N PHE A 180 11.00 -1.47 9.63
CA PHE A 180 10.61 -0.18 9.10
C PHE A 180 10.62 0.89 10.18
N ASN A 181 10.21 0.58 11.41
CA ASN A 181 10.34 1.51 12.53
C ASN A 181 11.81 1.86 12.82
N GLU A 182 12.72 0.89 12.77
CA GLU A 182 14.17 1.12 12.89
C GLU A 182 14.69 1.97 11.74
N TYR A 183 14.26 1.69 10.51
CA TYR A 183 14.55 2.53 9.34
C TYR A 183 14.12 3.99 9.56
N LEU A 184 12.88 4.20 10.02
CA LEU A 184 12.35 5.54 10.29
C LEU A 184 13.13 6.26 11.40
N ARG A 185 13.48 5.56 12.49
CA ARG A 185 14.31 6.13 13.57
C ARG A 185 15.68 6.54 13.05
N GLY A 186 16.35 5.68 12.28
CA GLY A 186 17.64 6.01 11.68
C GLY A 186 17.58 7.21 10.73
N ARG A 187 16.48 7.37 9.98
CA ARG A 187 16.24 8.56 9.14
C ARG A 187 16.12 9.83 10.00
N VAL A 188 15.40 9.77 11.10
CA VAL A 188 15.24 10.89 12.05
C VAL A 188 16.58 11.24 12.71
N GLU A 189 17.34 10.26 13.17
CA GLU A 189 18.66 10.45 13.77
C GLU A 189 19.66 11.10 12.80
N ARG A 190 19.62 10.70 11.53
CA ARG A 190 20.41 11.32 10.45
C ARG A 190 19.87 12.68 9.98
N LYS A 191 18.78 13.19 10.57
CA LYS A 191 18.08 14.43 10.18
C LYS A 191 17.57 14.40 8.72
N GLU A 192 17.27 13.23 8.20
CA GLU A 192 16.69 13.01 6.86
C GLU A 192 15.14 13.08 6.93
N CYS A 193 14.62 14.15 7.54
CA CYS A 193 13.20 14.35 7.81
C CYS A 193 12.79 15.82 7.62
N TYR A 194 11.50 16.05 7.42
CA TYR A 194 10.93 17.39 7.16
C TYR A 194 9.95 17.78 8.26
N ILE A 195 9.88 19.07 8.59
CA ILE A 195 8.77 19.62 9.39
C ILE A 195 7.59 19.84 8.44
N PRO A 196 6.38 19.35 8.76
CA PRO A 196 5.19 19.55 7.94
C PRO A 196 4.82 21.03 7.89
N GLN A 197 4.83 21.61 6.69
CA GLN A 197 4.48 23.03 6.48
C GLN A 197 2.97 23.27 6.37
N TYR A 198 2.15 22.22 6.28
CA TYR A 198 0.70 22.34 6.12
C TYR A 198 -0.02 22.92 7.36
N LEU A 199 0.69 23.13 8.48
CA LEU A 199 0.16 23.77 9.69
C LEU A 199 0.42 25.28 9.78
N GLY A 200 1.04 25.91 8.77
CA GLY A 200 1.19 27.37 8.71
C GLY A 200 2.02 28.01 9.85
N LEU A 201 2.61 27.22 10.75
CA LEU A 201 3.56 27.70 11.75
C LEU A 201 4.93 27.84 11.07
N GLY A 202 5.29 29.09 10.76
CA GLY A 202 6.44 29.49 9.96
C GLY A 202 7.82 29.15 10.54
N ILE A 203 8.13 27.86 10.67
CA ILE A 203 9.44 27.35 11.06
C ILE A 203 10.07 26.69 9.84
N ARG A 204 10.89 27.47 9.10
CA ARG A 204 11.78 26.96 8.05
C ARG A 204 12.99 26.31 8.71
N LEU A 205 13.02 24.98 8.80
CA LEU A 205 14.29 24.28 8.95
C LEU A 205 14.83 23.91 7.57
N ALA A 206 16.13 24.14 7.40
CA ALA A 206 16.86 24.03 6.16
C ALA A 206 16.76 22.62 5.57
N LYS A 207 16.41 22.56 4.29
CA LYS A 207 16.60 21.39 3.44
C LYS A 207 18.11 21.05 3.44
N PRO A 208 18.54 19.81 3.70
CA PRO A 208 19.93 19.44 3.44
C PRO A 208 20.18 19.65 1.94
N GLU A 209 21.16 20.49 1.65
CA GLU A 209 21.60 20.86 0.31
C GLU A 209 22.24 19.62 -0.33
N SER A 210 21.42 18.82 -1.00
CA SER A 210 21.84 17.74 -1.86
C SER A 210 21.39 18.11 -3.27
N ASP A 211 22.35 18.55 -4.08
CA ASP A 211 22.19 18.91 -5.48
C ASP A 211 21.44 17.83 -6.28
N ASN A 212 20.64 18.30 -7.24
CA ASN A 212 19.94 17.55 -8.30
C ASN A 212 18.66 16.78 -7.92
N GLN A 213 17.61 17.51 -7.50
CA GLN A 213 16.22 17.07 -7.66
C GLN A 213 15.39 18.18 -8.34
N PRO A 214 14.53 17.86 -9.33
CA PRO A 214 13.74 18.86 -10.04
C PRO A 214 12.81 19.60 -9.07
N GLN A 215 12.86 20.92 -9.10
CA GLN A 215 11.95 21.79 -8.37
C GLN A 215 10.53 21.56 -8.90
N PHE A 216 9.68 20.88 -8.14
CA PHE A 216 8.24 20.94 -8.35
C PHE A 216 7.76 22.32 -7.89
N SER A 217 7.61 23.24 -8.84
CA SER A 217 6.91 24.51 -8.60
C SER A 217 5.42 24.21 -8.42
N LEU A 218 4.98 24.14 -7.16
CA LEU A 218 3.56 24.24 -6.80
C LEU A 218 3.11 25.69 -6.94
N SER A 219 3.11 26.19 -8.17
CA SER A 219 2.50 27.46 -8.53
C SER A 219 1.09 27.16 -9.04
N LEU A 220 0.10 27.45 -8.20
CA LEU A 220 -1.35 27.57 -8.43
C LEU A 220 -2.14 26.70 -7.44
N LEU A 221 -2.32 27.24 -6.24
CA LEU A 221 -3.61 27.26 -5.56
C LEU A 221 -3.56 28.49 -4.67
N THR A 222 -3.97 29.60 -5.28
CA THR A 222 -4.25 30.85 -4.58
C THR A 222 -5.19 30.59 -3.42
N ALA A 223 -4.83 31.20 -2.30
CA ALA A 223 -5.63 31.32 -1.11
C ALA A 223 -7.08 31.65 -1.45
N ASP A 224 -8.00 30.86 -0.92
CA ASP A 224 -9.21 31.40 -0.34
C ASP A 224 -9.47 30.70 0.98
N ALA A 225 -9.70 31.55 1.97
CA ALA A 225 -9.88 31.26 3.37
C ALA A 225 -11.04 30.31 3.63
N ILE A 226 -10.87 29.38 4.56
CA ILE A 226 -11.96 28.94 5.43
C ILE A 226 -11.39 28.79 6.84
N SER A 227 -11.73 29.76 7.69
CA SER A 227 -11.74 29.61 9.14
C SER A 227 -12.95 28.77 9.52
N ILE A 228 -12.75 27.62 10.16
CA ILE A 228 -13.54 27.09 11.29
C ILE A 228 -12.58 26.24 12.13
#